data_AF-A0A927RM36-F1
#
_entry.id   AF-A0A927RM36-F1
#
_cell.length_a   1.000
_cell.length_b   1.000
_cell.length_c   1.000
_cell.angle_alpha   90.00
_cell.angle_beta   90.00
_cell.angle_gamma   90.00
#
_symmetry.space_group_name_H-M   'P 1'
#
loop_
_entity.id
_entity.type
_entity.pdbx_description
1 polymer ?
#
loop_
_entity_poly.entity_id
_entity_poly.type
_entity_poly.pdbx_seq_one_letter_code
_entity_poly.pdbx_strand_id
1 'polypeptide(L)'
;MEHVWDRRAGWAAGWDRIAAAPHAIVAAGVVLALAALVESITKGTPFSSAFASSFGNLVVLGLLGLATTAPIALLGAQRTAAAVVVSASTVLSLAAFQTLTMAGAVAQLVAGYRIGRHGPAPVAIAVAVPFPVLALAGTNDGEARVLTLLLASLAPAAAMAGIARRARADALANTAARQVIADNLLEHTARGERARIARELHDLVAHHISMVAVQAETARLAVPGMPPAGADRLLAIGDTARAALTEMRRLLGVLREDARSAEAPEASDATVDRSPQPGLRLGELNELLDGARDAAGSSTRLVLRGAPVTLDPGVELAAYRIVQEALTNARRHAPGAAVDVELHYGEDDLRLLVRDNGPGTTTTGTAAGQGVAGHGLAGMRERAAAVGGELRAGAATGGGFLVEAQLPGKNERA
;
A
#
# COMPACT_ATOMS: atom_id res chain seq x y z
N MET A 1 -5.80 38.60 -10.64
CA MET A 1 -6.67 37.76 -11.50
C MET A 1 -6.68 36.28 -11.07
N GLU A 2 -6.24 35.93 -9.86
CA GLU A 2 -6.14 34.53 -9.39
C GLU A 2 -7.36 34.05 -8.57
N HIS A 3 -8.23 34.95 -8.10
CA HIS A 3 -9.37 34.59 -7.22
C HIS A 3 -10.62 34.02 -7.92
N VAL A 4 -10.62 33.84 -9.25
CA VAL A 4 -11.80 33.36 -10.00
C VAL A 4 -11.76 31.85 -10.26
N TRP A 5 -10.59 31.22 -10.18
CA TRP A 5 -10.44 29.78 -10.46
C TRP A 5 -10.89 28.88 -9.31
N ASP A 6 -10.81 29.34 -8.07
CA ASP A 6 -11.13 28.53 -6.89
C ASP A 6 -12.65 28.33 -6.67
N ARG A 7 -13.46 29.33 -7.06
CA ARG A 7 -14.93 29.22 -6.96
C ARG A 7 -15.53 28.24 -7.96
N ARG A 8 -14.95 28.03 -9.15
CA ARG A 8 -15.47 27.02 -10.10
C ARG A 8 -15.20 25.59 -9.64
N ALA A 9 -14.08 25.34 -8.95
CA ALA A 9 -13.75 24.04 -8.37
C ALA A 9 -14.70 23.66 -7.23
N GLY A 10 -15.06 24.61 -6.36
CA GLY A 10 -16.01 24.39 -5.26
C GLY A 10 -17.42 24.05 -5.70
N TRP A 11 -17.92 24.67 -6.77
CA TRP A 11 -19.25 24.37 -7.32
C TRP A 11 -19.29 22.99 -7.99
N ALA A 12 -18.29 22.65 -8.82
CA ALA A 12 -18.19 21.33 -9.43
C ALA A 12 -18.07 20.20 -8.38
N ALA A 13 -17.26 20.41 -7.33
CA ALA A 13 -17.12 19.47 -6.22
C ALA A 13 -18.39 19.39 -5.33
N GLY A 14 -19.20 20.45 -5.28
CA GLY A 14 -20.51 20.45 -4.64
C GLY A 14 -21.53 19.60 -5.41
N TRP A 15 -21.59 19.76 -6.73
CA TRP A 15 -22.43 18.94 -7.61
C TRP A 15 -22.01 17.47 -7.62
N ASP A 16 -20.71 17.17 -7.58
CA ASP A 16 -20.22 15.80 -7.49
C ASP A 16 -20.56 15.15 -6.14
N ARG A 17 -20.52 15.89 -5.03
CA ARG A 17 -20.96 15.40 -3.71
C ARG A 17 -22.47 15.15 -3.65
N ILE A 18 -23.27 16.04 -4.22
CA ILE A 18 -24.73 15.87 -4.31
C ILE A 18 -25.06 14.69 -5.24
N ALA A 19 -24.40 14.57 -6.40
CA ALA A 19 -24.60 13.47 -7.34
C ALA A 19 -24.09 12.10 -6.83
N ALA A 20 -23.15 12.11 -5.88
CA ALA A 20 -22.64 10.91 -5.21
C ALA A 20 -23.51 10.45 -4.03
N ALA A 21 -24.34 11.33 -3.47
CA ALA A 21 -25.24 10.97 -2.37
C ALA A 21 -26.33 9.99 -2.87
N PRO A 22 -26.52 8.82 -2.23
CA PRO A 22 -27.54 7.86 -2.64
C PRO A 22 -28.96 8.46 -2.65
N HIS A 23 -29.21 9.45 -1.78
CA HIS A 23 -30.48 10.17 -1.70
C HIS A 23 -30.78 11.07 -2.90
N ALA A 24 -29.77 11.56 -3.63
CA ALA A 24 -29.99 12.43 -4.79
C ALA A 24 -30.56 11.67 -5.99
N ILE A 25 -30.19 10.39 -6.14
CA ILE A 25 -30.71 9.51 -7.20
C ILE A 25 -32.17 9.17 -6.92
N VAL A 26 -32.48 8.89 -5.65
CA VAL A 26 -33.85 8.62 -5.20
C VAL A 26 -34.70 9.88 -5.39
N ALA A 27 -34.20 11.06 -4.99
CA ALA A 27 -34.89 12.33 -5.20
C ALA A 27 -35.14 12.62 -6.70
N ALA A 28 -34.14 12.39 -7.56
CA ALA A 28 -34.30 12.53 -9.00
C ALA A 28 -35.35 11.55 -9.58
N GLY A 29 -35.36 10.30 -9.11
CA GLY A 29 -36.38 9.31 -9.48
C GLY A 29 -37.78 9.74 -9.05
N VAL A 30 -37.94 10.26 -7.83
CA VAL A 30 -39.23 10.78 -7.32
C VAL A 30 -39.71 11.98 -8.12
N VAL A 31 -38.82 12.93 -8.43
CA VAL A 31 -39.16 14.11 -9.25
C VAL A 31 -39.60 13.70 -10.65
N LEU A 32 -38.89 12.76 -11.29
CA LEU A 32 -39.26 12.25 -12.61
C LEU A 32 -40.59 11.48 -12.57
N ALA A 33 -40.84 10.70 -11.52
CA ALA A 33 -42.11 10.00 -11.34
C ALA A 33 -43.29 10.97 -11.16
N LEU A 34 -43.13 12.03 -10.37
CA LEU A 34 -44.13 13.08 -10.22
C LEU A 34 -44.38 13.82 -11.55
N ALA A 35 -43.32 14.17 -12.28
CA ALA A 35 -43.45 14.79 -13.59
C ALA A 35 -44.17 13.89 -14.60
N ALA A 36 -43.86 12.59 -14.62
CA ALA A 36 -44.54 11.61 -15.47
C ALA A 36 -46.03 11.49 -15.14
N LEU A 37 -46.39 11.54 -13.84
CA LEU A 37 -47.78 11.50 -13.39
C LEU A 37 -48.55 12.76 -13.83
N VAL A 38 -47.97 13.95 -13.65
CA VAL A 38 -48.56 15.22 -14.11
C VAL A 38 -48.77 15.21 -15.62
N GLU A 39 -47.78 14.78 -16.40
CA GLU A 39 -47.87 14.69 -17.85
C GLU A 39 -48.93 13.66 -18.30
N SER A 40 -49.04 12.54 -17.61
CA SER A 40 -50.06 11.52 -17.86
C SER A 40 -51.47 12.06 -17.62
N ILE A 41 -51.66 12.88 -16.57
CA ILE A 41 -52.94 13.55 -16.29
C ILE A 41 -53.30 14.50 -17.44
N THR A 42 -52.35 15.30 -17.91
CA THR A 42 -52.60 16.23 -19.03
C THR A 42 -52.92 15.52 -20.35
N LYS A 43 -52.30 14.35 -20.61
CA LYS A 43 -52.53 13.56 -21.83
C LYS A 43 -53.82 12.74 -21.79
N GLY A 44 -54.25 12.30 -20.60
CA GLY A 44 -55.42 11.44 -20.44
C GLY A 44 -56.75 12.18 -20.21
N THR A 45 -56.77 13.51 -20.14
CA THR A 45 -58.00 14.30 -20.04
C THR A 45 -58.44 14.82 -21.42
N PRO A 46 -59.31 14.13 -22.18
CA PRO A 46 -60.03 14.76 -23.28
C PRO A 46 -61.06 15.74 -22.69
N PHE A 47 -61.12 16.94 -23.24
CA PHE A 47 -62.07 18.00 -22.84
C PHE A 47 -63.54 17.66 -23.16
N SER A 48 -63.90 16.41 -23.52
CA SER A 48 -65.27 16.02 -23.88
C SER A 48 -65.72 14.58 -23.53
N SER A 49 -66.96 14.51 -23.03
CA SER A 49 -68.01 13.46 -22.89
C SER A 49 -67.75 11.94 -22.75
N ALA A 50 -66.53 11.41 -22.68
CA ALA A 50 -66.32 9.97 -22.45
C ALA A 50 -65.49 9.68 -21.18
N PHE A 51 -66.07 9.92 -20.01
CA PHE A 51 -65.38 9.84 -18.71
C PHE A 51 -64.80 8.43 -18.41
N ALA A 52 -65.48 7.35 -18.81
CA ALA A 52 -65.04 5.98 -18.51
C ALA A 52 -63.83 5.51 -19.33
N SER A 53 -63.76 5.83 -20.63
CA SER A 53 -62.58 5.56 -21.46
C SER A 53 -61.40 6.47 -21.10
N SER A 54 -61.69 7.69 -20.65
CA SER A 54 -60.69 8.65 -20.17
C SER A 54 -60.01 8.16 -18.88
N PHE A 55 -60.77 7.59 -17.94
CA PHE A 55 -60.20 7.07 -16.68
C PHE A 55 -59.28 5.86 -16.90
N GLY A 56 -59.67 4.92 -17.76
CA GLY A 56 -58.82 3.77 -18.11
C GLY A 56 -57.48 4.19 -18.73
N ASN A 57 -57.52 5.14 -19.67
CA ASN A 57 -56.31 5.67 -20.31
C ASN A 57 -55.40 6.43 -19.34
N LEU A 58 -55.97 7.20 -18.40
CA LEU A 58 -55.21 7.88 -17.35
C LEU A 58 -54.44 6.91 -16.45
N VAL A 59 -55.09 5.82 -16.04
CA VAL A 59 -54.46 4.78 -15.20
C VAL A 59 -53.33 4.09 -15.96
N VAL A 60 -53.56 3.73 -17.24
CA VAL A 60 -52.54 3.08 -18.07
C VAL A 60 -51.33 3.99 -18.29
N LEU A 61 -51.54 5.27 -18.66
CA LEU A 61 -50.46 6.24 -18.86
C LEU A 61 -49.68 6.50 -17.56
N GLY A 62 -50.38 6.64 -16.43
CA GLY A 62 -49.76 6.81 -15.12
C GLY A 62 -48.89 5.62 -14.72
N LEU A 63 -49.36 4.39 -14.92
CA LEU A 63 -48.60 3.18 -14.66
C LEU A 63 -47.35 3.06 -15.55
N LEU A 64 -47.48 3.43 -16.83
CA LEU A 64 -46.40 3.43 -17.81
C LEU A 64 -45.33 4.51 -17.47
N GLY A 65 -45.79 5.68 -17.05
CA GLY A 65 -44.94 6.77 -16.55
C GLY A 65 -44.16 6.37 -15.29
N LEU A 66 -44.82 5.68 -14.35
CA LEU A 66 -44.16 5.13 -13.16
C LEU A 66 -43.20 4.00 -13.51
N ALA A 67 -43.55 3.08 -14.41
CA ALA A 67 -42.69 1.97 -14.82
C ALA A 67 -41.39 2.45 -15.48
N THR A 68 -41.43 3.56 -16.22
CA THR A 68 -40.25 4.16 -16.86
C THR A 68 -39.37 4.97 -15.89
N THR A 69 -39.92 5.50 -14.80
CA THR A 69 -39.22 6.46 -13.92
C THR A 69 -38.89 5.93 -12.51
N ALA A 70 -39.76 5.13 -11.90
CA ALA A 70 -39.57 4.59 -10.57
C ALA A 70 -38.30 3.72 -10.41
N PRO A 71 -37.89 2.90 -11.41
CA PRO A 71 -36.67 2.09 -11.27
C PRO A 71 -35.38 2.91 -11.21
N ILE A 72 -35.39 4.21 -11.58
CA ILE A 72 -34.23 5.10 -11.47
C ILE A 72 -33.73 5.17 -10.02
N ALA A 73 -34.65 5.18 -9.05
CA ALA A 73 -34.30 5.20 -7.63
C ALA A 73 -33.48 3.97 -7.21
N LEU A 74 -33.61 2.85 -7.93
CA LEU A 74 -32.89 1.60 -7.69
C LEU A 74 -31.54 1.52 -8.43
N LEU A 75 -31.16 2.53 -9.24
CA LEU A 75 -29.86 2.60 -9.91
C LEU A 75 -28.66 2.72 -8.94
N GLY A 76 -28.92 2.91 -7.64
CA GLY A 76 -27.89 2.82 -6.59
C GLY A 76 -27.58 1.36 -6.20
N ALA A 77 -28.62 0.54 -6.00
CA ALA A 77 -28.50 -0.81 -5.44
C ALA A 77 -28.47 -1.91 -6.53
N GLN A 78 -29.32 -1.83 -7.54
CA GLN A 78 -29.48 -2.85 -8.59
C GLN A 78 -29.41 -2.23 -9.99
N ARG A 79 -28.25 -1.69 -10.33
CA ARG A 79 -28.05 -0.82 -11.51
C ARG A 79 -28.44 -1.48 -12.83
N THR A 80 -28.10 -2.75 -13.01
CA THR A 80 -28.38 -3.53 -14.21
C THR A 80 -29.88 -3.80 -14.35
N ALA A 81 -30.50 -4.34 -13.30
CA ALA A 81 -31.94 -4.63 -13.30
C ALA A 81 -32.76 -3.35 -13.52
N ALA A 82 -32.44 -2.26 -12.82
CA ALA A 82 -33.09 -0.97 -12.98
C ALA A 82 -32.98 -0.44 -14.42
N ALA A 83 -31.78 -0.46 -15.02
CA ALA A 83 -31.59 0.01 -16.40
C ALA A 83 -32.35 -0.84 -17.43
N VAL A 84 -32.38 -2.16 -17.24
CA VAL A 84 -33.15 -3.07 -18.09
C VAL A 84 -34.65 -2.83 -17.95
N VAL A 85 -35.16 -2.62 -16.73
CA VAL A 85 -36.59 -2.34 -16.51
C VAL A 85 -37.00 -0.99 -17.10
N VAL A 86 -36.19 0.07 -16.95
CA VAL A 86 -36.45 1.37 -17.60
C VAL A 86 -36.51 1.20 -19.13
N SER A 87 -35.53 0.49 -19.70
CA SER A 87 -35.47 0.23 -21.14
C SER A 87 -36.68 -0.56 -21.64
N ALA A 88 -36.97 -1.69 -21.01
CA ALA A 88 -38.10 -2.55 -21.36
C ALA A 88 -39.43 -1.81 -21.26
N SER A 89 -39.62 -1.00 -20.21
CA SER A 89 -40.82 -0.17 -20.02
C SER A 89 -40.93 0.91 -21.09
N THR A 90 -39.81 1.54 -21.47
CA THR A 90 -39.78 2.58 -22.52
C THR A 90 -40.06 1.97 -23.90
N VAL A 91 -39.49 0.80 -24.20
CA VAL A 91 -39.77 0.05 -25.42
C VAL A 91 -41.24 -0.37 -25.48
N LEU A 92 -41.79 -0.91 -24.40
CA LEU A 92 -43.19 -1.29 -24.32
C LEU A 92 -44.11 -0.07 -24.53
N SER A 93 -43.77 1.06 -23.91
CA SER A 93 -44.50 2.33 -24.03
C SER A 93 -44.58 2.80 -25.49
N LEU A 94 -43.44 2.82 -26.19
CA LEU A 94 -43.38 3.26 -27.58
C LEU A 94 -44.00 2.24 -28.54
N ALA A 95 -43.69 0.95 -28.38
CA ALA A 95 -44.12 -0.09 -29.32
C ALA A 95 -45.62 -0.39 -29.20
N ALA A 96 -46.13 -0.59 -27.98
CA ALA A 96 -47.51 -1.02 -27.76
C ALA A 96 -48.50 0.14 -27.62
N PHE A 97 -48.07 1.25 -27.01
CA PHE A 97 -48.97 2.37 -26.69
C PHE A 97 -48.72 3.63 -27.53
N GLN A 98 -47.67 3.64 -28.36
CA GLN A 98 -47.31 4.77 -29.22
C GLN A 98 -47.29 6.10 -28.45
N THR A 99 -46.80 6.07 -27.22
CA THR A 99 -46.75 7.23 -26.33
C THR A 99 -45.54 7.11 -25.42
N LEU A 100 -44.99 8.24 -24.99
CA LEU A 100 -43.94 8.30 -24.00
C LEU A 100 -43.99 9.65 -23.29
N THR A 101 -43.74 9.65 -21.98
CA THR A 101 -43.59 10.89 -21.21
C THR A 101 -42.20 11.47 -21.41
N MET A 102 -42.06 12.80 -21.37
CA MET A 102 -40.74 13.45 -21.38
C MET A 102 -39.88 12.98 -20.21
N ALA A 103 -40.51 12.75 -19.05
CA ALA A 103 -39.85 12.16 -17.89
C ALA A 103 -39.31 10.75 -18.17
N GLY A 104 -40.05 9.90 -18.90
CA GLY A 104 -39.60 8.58 -19.33
C GLY A 104 -38.44 8.64 -20.34
N ALA A 105 -38.46 9.61 -21.26
CA ALA A 105 -37.33 9.83 -22.17
C ALA A 105 -36.06 10.25 -21.40
N VAL A 106 -36.17 11.18 -20.46
CA VAL A 106 -35.05 11.59 -19.59
C VAL A 106 -34.56 10.42 -18.72
N ALA A 107 -35.49 9.62 -18.17
CA ALA A 107 -35.18 8.43 -17.39
C ALA A 107 -34.30 7.45 -18.18
N GLN A 108 -34.65 7.21 -19.44
CA GLN A 108 -33.90 6.35 -20.34
C GLN A 108 -32.47 6.86 -20.59
N LEU A 109 -32.29 8.17 -20.82
CA LEU A 109 -30.97 8.76 -21.01
C LEU A 109 -30.10 8.67 -19.75
N VAL A 110 -30.69 8.93 -18.57
CA VAL A 110 -30.01 8.82 -17.28
C VAL A 110 -29.59 7.37 -17.02
N ALA A 111 -30.50 6.41 -17.24
CA ALA A 111 -30.22 4.99 -17.07
C ALA A 111 -29.07 4.53 -17.98
N GLY A 112 -29.11 4.89 -19.28
CA GLY A 112 -28.08 4.58 -20.27
C GLY A 112 -26.70 5.16 -19.90
N TYR A 113 -26.65 6.44 -19.54
CA TYR A 113 -25.40 7.08 -19.10
C TYR A 113 -24.81 6.42 -17.84
N ARG A 114 -25.65 6.13 -16.84
CA ARG A 114 -25.22 5.59 -15.55
C ARG A 114 -24.72 4.16 -15.68
N ILE A 115 -25.40 3.31 -16.45
CA ILE A 115 -24.94 1.94 -16.71
C ILE A 115 -23.68 1.94 -17.58
N GLY A 116 -23.54 2.86 -18.53
CA GLY A 116 -22.28 3.03 -19.27
C GLY A 116 -21.11 3.45 -18.37
N ARG A 117 -21.36 4.32 -17.40
CA ARG A 117 -20.32 4.84 -16.49
C ARG A 117 -19.91 3.87 -15.38
N HIS A 118 -20.85 3.12 -14.81
CA HIS A 118 -20.59 2.30 -13.62
C HIS A 118 -20.95 0.82 -13.78
N GLY A 119 -21.55 0.43 -14.90
CA GLY A 119 -22.00 -0.93 -15.18
C GLY A 119 -21.20 -1.61 -16.29
N PRO A 120 -21.59 -2.85 -16.64
CA PRO A 120 -21.01 -3.55 -17.76
C PRO A 120 -21.39 -2.90 -19.10
N ALA A 121 -20.38 -2.60 -19.92
CA ALA A 121 -20.54 -2.04 -21.27
C ALA A 121 -21.55 -2.80 -22.17
N PRO A 122 -21.60 -4.15 -22.20
CA PRO A 122 -22.58 -4.84 -23.05
C PRO A 122 -24.03 -4.55 -22.65
N VAL A 123 -24.32 -4.35 -21.36
CA VAL A 123 -25.67 -4.00 -20.89
C VAL A 123 -26.03 -2.58 -21.30
N ALA A 124 -25.08 -1.65 -21.25
CA ALA A 124 -25.29 -0.27 -21.71
C ALA A 124 -25.65 -0.21 -23.20
N ILE A 125 -25.00 -1.04 -24.02
CA ILE A 125 -25.30 -1.18 -25.44
C ILE A 125 -26.68 -1.83 -25.62
N ALA A 126 -26.94 -2.96 -24.95
CA ALA A 126 -28.21 -3.69 -25.06
C ALA A 126 -29.44 -2.83 -24.71
N VAL A 127 -29.32 -1.95 -23.72
CA VAL A 127 -30.39 -1.01 -23.31
C VAL A 127 -30.62 0.12 -24.33
N ALA A 128 -29.65 0.43 -25.19
CA ALA A 128 -29.74 1.53 -26.17
C ALA A 128 -30.15 1.08 -27.58
N VAL A 129 -29.82 -0.16 -27.98
CA VAL A 129 -30.09 -0.72 -29.32
C VAL A 129 -31.59 -0.76 -29.72
N PRO A 130 -32.57 -0.95 -28.82
CA PRO A 130 -33.97 -1.05 -29.24
C PRO A 130 -34.53 0.22 -29.90
N PHE A 131 -34.04 1.41 -29.56
CA PHE A 131 -34.62 2.67 -30.07
C PHE A 131 -34.33 2.94 -31.55
N PRO A 132 -33.11 2.74 -32.07
CA PRO A 132 -32.86 2.71 -33.51
C PRO A 132 -33.74 1.70 -34.25
N VAL A 133 -33.95 0.51 -33.67
CA VAL A 133 -34.79 -0.53 -34.29
C VAL A 133 -36.26 -0.07 -34.38
N LEU A 134 -36.80 0.51 -33.29
CA LEU A 134 -38.15 1.08 -33.29
C LEU A 134 -38.29 2.25 -34.27
N ALA A 135 -37.26 3.10 -34.39
CA ALA A 135 -37.27 4.21 -35.34
C ALA A 135 -37.34 3.74 -36.80
N LEU A 136 -36.67 2.62 -37.13
CA LEU A 136 -36.72 2.00 -38.45
C LEU A 136 -38.05 1.29 -38.74
N ALA A 137 -38.68 0.71 -37.71
CA ALA A 137 -39.98 0.06 -37.85
C ALA A 137 -41.11 1.06 -38.16
N GLY A 138 -40.93 2.33 -37.76
CA GLY A 138 -41.88 3.41 -38.00
C GLY A 138 -43.03 3.42 -36.98
N THR A 139 -43.53 4.62 -36.69
CA THR A 139 -44.69 4.86 -35.81
C THR A 139 -45.77 5.61 -36.57
N ASN A 140 -47.03 5.28 -36.31
CA ASN A 140 -48.18 5.92 -36.96
C ASN A 140 -48.54 7.28 -36.34
N ASP A 141 -48.14 7.49 -35.08
CA ASP A 141 -48.34 8.75 -34.36
C ASP A 141 -47.15 9.70 -34.53
N GLY A 142 -47.45 10.98 -34.76
CA GLY A 142 -46.46 12.01 -35.05
C GLY A 142 -45.58 12.38 -33.85
N GLU A 143 -46.15 12.48 -32.65
CA GLU A 143 -45.40 12.78 -31.43
C GLU A 143 -44.52 11.61 -31.02
N ALA A 144 -45.07 10.38 -31.08
CA ALA A 144 -44.32 9.16 -30.82
C ALA A 144 -43.15 8.99 -31.79
N ARG A 145 -43.32 9.40 -33.05
CA ARG A 145 -42.26 9.36 -34.06
C ARG A 145 -41.10 10.27 -33.70
N VAL A 146 -41.40 11.50 -33.30
CA VAL A 146 -40.38 12.48 -32.89
C VAL A 146 -39.62 11.96 -31.67
N LEU A 147 -40.31 11.47 -30.64
CA LEU A 147 -39.67 10.93 -29.44
C LEU A 147 -38.83 9.68 -29.73
N THR A 148 -39.30 8.80 -30.60
CA THR A 148 -38.56 7.58 -30.99
C THR A 148 -37.28 7.95 -31.76
N LEU A 149 -37.34 8.91 -32.69
CA LEU A 149 -36.16 9.40 -33.42
C LEU A 149 -35.16 10.11 -32.49
N LEU A 150 -35.66 10.88 -31.52
CA LEU A 150 -34.81 11.50 -30.50
C LEU A 150 -34.10 10.43 -29.66
N LEU A 151 -34.82 9.41 -29.17
CA LEU A 151 -34.20 8.33 -28.40
C LEU A 151 -33.26 7.45 -29.23
N ALA A 152 -33.56 7.25 -30.52
CA ALA A 152 -32.69 6.51 -31.43
C ALA A 152 -31.30 7.15 -31.57
N SER A 153 -31.20 8.47 -31.44
CA SER A 153 -29.92 9.18 -31.47
C SER A 153 -29.32 9.39 -30.06
N LEU A 154 -30.15 9.80 -29.10
CA LEU A 154 -29.67 10.20 -27.77
C LEU A 154 -29.37 9.03 -26.83
N ALA A 155 -30.11 7.92 -26.90
CA ALA A 155 -29.88 6.79 -25.99
C ALA A 155 -28.52 6.10 -26.24
N PRO A 156 -28.11 5.81 -27.50
CA PRO A 156 -26.75 5.32 -27.78
C PRO A 156 -25.68 6.35 -27.40
N ALA A 157 -25.91 7.63 -27.69
CA ALA A 157 -24.97 8.69 -27.34
C ALA A 157 -24.75 8.80 -25.82
N ALA A 158 -25.82 8.68 -25.02
CA ALA A 158 -25.75 8.69 -23.56
C ALA A 158 -24.97 7.48 -23.01
N ALA A 159 -25.27 6.27 -23.51
CA ALA A 159 -24.54 5.05 -23.14
C ALA A 159 -23.05 5.15 -23.48
N MET A 160 -22.73 5.57 -24.71
CA MET A 160 -21.36 5.77 -25.16
C MET A 160 -20.63 6.86 -24.38
N ALA A 161 -21.30 7.97 -24.04
CA ALA A 161 -20.71 9.01 -23.21
C ALA A 161 -20.38 8.48 -21.80
N GLY A 162 -21.22 7.60 -21.24
CA GLY A 162 -20.94 6.91 -19.98
C GLY A 162 -19.70 6.03 -20.06
N ILE A 163 -19.64 5.17 -21.08
CA ILE A 163 -18.50 4.26 -21.33
C ILE A 163 -17.21 5.05 -21.55
N ALA A 164 -17.26 6.10 -22.36
CA ALA A 164 -16.11 6.95 -22.64
C ALA A 164 -15.61 7.69 -21.39
N ARG A 165 -16.52 8.16 -20.53
CA ARG A 165 -16.15 8.76 -19.23
C ARG A 165 -15.45 7.75 -18.33
N ARG A 166 -15.94 6.51 -18.25
CA ARG A 166 -15.31 5.43 -17.49
C ARG A 166 -13.90 5.14 -18.03
N ALA A 167 -13.78 4.93 -19.34
CA ALA A 167 -12.49 4.66 -19.98
C ALA A 167 -11.48 5.79 -19.77
N ARG A 168 -11.91 7.06 -19.81
CA ARG A 168 -11.06 8.21 -19.50
C ARG A 168 -10.61 8.24 -18.04
N ALA A 169 -11.51 7.97 -17.09
CA ALA A 169 -11.18 7.91 -15.67
C ALA A 169 -10.17 6.79 -15.38
N ASP A 170 -10.40 5.61 -15.95
CA ASP A 170 -9.50 4.46 -15.80
C ASP A 170 -8.13 4.74 -16.44
N ALA A 171 -8.10 5.42 -17.60
CA ALA A 171 -6.86 5.82 -18.25
C ALA A 171 -6.04 6.79 -17.40
N LEU A 172 -6.69 7.84 -16.85
CA LEU A 172 -6.02 8.83 -15.99
C LEU A 172 -5.48 8.20 -14.71
N ALA A 173 -6.25 7.30 -14.08
CA ALA A 173 -5.80 6.57 -12.89
C ALA A 173 -4.58 5.69 -13.21
N ASN A 174 -4.60 4.98 -14.33
CA ASN A 174 -3.49 4.14 -14.77
C ASN A 174 -2.24 4.96 -15.13
N THR A 175 -2.38 6.13 -15.75
CA THR A 175 -1.21 6.99 -16.05
C THR A 175 -0.58 7.53 -14.78
N ALA A 176 -1.38 7.97 -13.81
CA ALA A 176 -0.87 8.47 -12.53
C ALA A 176 -0.13 7.34 -11.76
N ALA A 177 -0.71 6.14 -11.71
CA ALA A 177 -0.05 4.99 -11.06
C ALA A 177 1.29 4.63 -11.73
N ARG A 178 1.35 4.67 -13.07
CA ARG A 178 2.60 4.40 -13.81
C ARG A 178 3.68 5.46 -13.55
N GLN A 179 3.31 6.73 -13.44
CA GLN A 179 4.25 7.81 -13.13
C GLN A 179 4.87 7.60 -11.75
N VAL A 180 4.05 7.33 -10.74
CA VAL A 180 4.53 7.06 -9.36
C VAL A 180 5.50 5.87 -9.33
N ILE A 181 5.21 4.80 -10.07
CA ILE A 181 6.11 3.63 -10.14
C ILE A 181 7.43 4.00 -10.84
N ALA A 182 7.37 4.74 -11.96
CA ALA A 182 8.56 5.15 -12.69
C ALA A 182 9.48 6.04 -11.85
N ASP A 183 8.92 7.01 -11.14
CA ASP A 183 9.68 7.93 -10.27
C ASP A 183 10.35 7.17 -9.13
N ASN A 184 9.62 6.25 -8.47
CA ASN A 184 10.19 5.40 -7.43
C ASN A 184 11.35 4.53 -7.93
N LEU A 185 11.25 3.98 -9.15
CA LEU A 185 12.32 3.18 -9.74
C LEU A 185 13.55 4.03 -10.09
N LEU A 186 13.37 5.24 -10.64
CA LEU A 186 14.47 6.17 -10.91
C LEU A 186 15.17 6.60 -9.62
N GLU A 187 14.41 6.86 -8.56
CA GLU A 187 14.98 7.27 -7.29
C GLU A 187 15.72 6.10 -6.61
N HIS A 188 15.15 4.90 -6.65
CA HIS A 188 15.78 3.70 -6.10
C HIS A 188 17.07 3.34 -6.86
N THR A 189 17.05 3.38 -8.19
CA THR A 189 18.25 3.16 -9.02
C THR A 189 19.31 4.24 -8.78
N ALA A 190 18.92 5.52 -8.69
CA ALA A 190 19.86 6.60 -8.38
C ALA A 190 20.48 6.45 -6.98
N ARG A 191 19.72 6.03 -5.97
CA ARG A 191 20.23 5.72 -4.63
C ARG A 191 21.20 4.55 -4.65
N GLY A 192 20.85 3.46 -5.33
CA GLY A 192 21.71 2.28 -5.49
C GLY A 192 23.02 2.60 -6.18
N GLU A 193 22.97 3.43 -7.24
CA GLU A 193 24.14 3.93 -7.96
C GLU A 193 25.04 4.78 -7.06
N ARG A 194 24.49 5.75 -6.33
CA ARG A 194 25.25 6.59 -5.39
C ARG A 194 25.90 5.74 -4.29
N ALA A 195 25.20 4.75 -3.76
CA ALA A 195 25.74 3.84 -2.76
C ALA A 195 26.84 2.92 -3.32
N ARG A 196 26.76 2.55 -4.61
CA ARG A 196 27.83 1.80 -5.29
C ARG A 196 29.06 2.68 -5.49
N ILE A 197 28.90 3.88 -6.06
CA ILE A 197 29.98 4.85 -6.26
C ILE A 197 30.68 5.17 -4.92
N ALA A 198 29.92 5.42 -3.85
CA ALA A 198 30.50 5.69 -2.54
C ALA A 198 31.35 4.53 -2.01
N ARG A 199 30.94 3.27 -2.25
CA ARG A 199 31.72 2.08 -1.89
C ARG A 199 32.98 1.94 -2.75
N GLU A 200 32.85 2.07 -4.07
CA GLU A 200 34.00 1.98 -4.99
C GLU A 200 35.04 3.07 -4.68
N LEU A 201 34.58 4.31 -4.44
CA LEU A 201 35.44 5.40 -4.00
C LEU A 201 36.08 5.11 -2.64
N HIS A 202 35.33 4.57 -1.67
CA HIS A 202 35.90 4.21 -0.37
C HIS A 202 36.95 3.12 -0.48
N ASP A 203 36.66 2.04 -1.20
CA ASP A 203 37.58 0.91 -1.36
C ASP A 203 38.87 1.37 -2.07
N LEU A 204 38.73 2.20 -3.11
CA LEU A 204 39.87 2.78 -3.81
C LEU A 204 40.68 3.71 -2.91
N VAL A 205 40.05 4.66 -2.22
CA VAL A 205 40.74 5.62 -1.33
C VAL A 205 41.41 4.88 -0.16
N ALA A 206 40.71 3.92 0.45
CA ALA A 206 41.24 3.13 1.56
C ALA A 206 42.46 2.30 1.13
N HIS A 207 42.41 1.70 -0.06
CA HIS A 207 43.53 0.95 -0.61
C HIS A 207 44.76 1.84 -0.85
N HIS A 208 44.59 3.02 -1.48
CA HIS A 208 45.69 3.94 -1.74
C HIS A 208 46.33 4.48 -0.45
N ILE A 209 45.54 4.87 0.54
CA ILE A 209 46.07 5.39 1.81
C ILE A 209 46.74 4.27 2.62
N SER A 210 46.23 3.03 2.55
CA SER A 210 46.90 1.87 3.16
C SER A 210 48.26 1.62 2.51
N MET A 211 48.37 1.73 1.17
CA MET A 211 49.66 1.64 0.48
C MET A 211 50.62 2.74 0.91
N VAL A 212 50.16 3.99 1.05
CA VAL A 212 50.98 5.10 1.55
C VAL A 212 51.52 4.80 2.96
N ALA A 213 50.69 4.25 3.85
CA ALA A 213 51.13 3.84 5.18
C ALA A 213 52.21 2.77 5.13
N VAL A 214 52.02 1.71 4.33
CA VAL A 214 52.99 0.62 4.15
C VAL A 214 54.29 1.10 3.49
N GLN A 215 54.20 1.95 2.45
CA GLN A 215 55.38 2.52 1.78
C GLN A 215 56.18 3.43 2.71
N ALA A 216 55.53 4.26 3.52
CA ALA A 216 56.20 5.11 4.49
C ALA A 216 56.95 4.29 5.56
N GLU A 217 56.35 3.18 6.02
CA GLU A 217 56.96 2.29 7.01
C GLU A 217 58.14 1.48 6.43
N THR A 218 57.98 0.95 5.22
CA THR A 218 59.00 0.13 4.54
C THR A 218 60.15 0.94 3.95
N ALA A 219 59.94 2.21 3.61
CA ALA A 219 60.99 3.08 3.06
C ALA A 219 62.21 3.22 3.99
N ARG A 220 62.01 3.12 5.32
CA ARG A 220 63.10 3.11 6.30
C ARG A 220 63.98 1.87 6.21
N LEU A 221 63.40 0.73 5.86
CA LEU A 221 64.11 -0.55 5.72
C LEU A 221 64.83 -0.65 4.37
N ALA A 222 64.28 0.00 3.33
CA ALA A 222 64.79 -0.06 1.96
C ALA A 222 65.96 0.90 1.69
N VAL A 223 66.24 1.87 2.57
CA VAL A 223 67.29 2.89 2.38
C VAL A 223 68.39 2.74 3.45
N PRO A 224 69.53 2.11 3.13
CA PRO A 224 70.65 1.96 4.05
C PRO A 224 71.25 3.32 4.43
N GLY A 225 71.50 3.53 5.73
CA GLY A 225 72.13 4.77 6.23
C GLY A 225 71.22 5.99 6.34
N MET A 226 69.88 5.79 6.34
CA MET A 226 68.91 6.87 6.49
C MET A 226 69.16 7.68 7.78
N PRO A 227 69.25 9.03 7.69
CA PRO A 227 69.34 9.89 8.88
C PRO A 227 68.11 9.75 9.79
N PRO A 228 68.27 9.81 11.13
CA PRO A 228 67.17 9.63 12.07
C PRO A 228 66.01 10.62 11.84
N ALA A 229 66.32 11.88 11.52
CA ALA A 229 65.30 12.88 11.18
C ALA A 229 64.50 12.57 9.90
N GLY A 230 65.02 11.76 8.98
CA GLY A 230 64.28 11.26 7.81
C GLY A 230 63.35 10.11 8.17
N ALA A 231 63.83 9.20 9.02
CA ALA A 231 63.05 8.08 9.56
C ALA A 231 61.83 8.56 10.36
N ASP A 232 62.00 9.55 11.23
CA ASP A 232 60.90 10.09 12.05
C ASP A 232 59.81 10.75 11.21
N ARG A 233 60.19 11.44 10.13
CA ARG A 233 59.22 12.04 9.20
C ARG A 233 58.40 11.00 8.43
N LEU A 234 59.01 9.89 8.03
CA LEU A 234 58.30 8.79 7.36
C LEU A 234 57.32 8.09 8.31
N LEU A 235 57.70 7.90 9.58
CA LEU A 235 56.78 7.37 10.60
C LEU A 235 55.57 8.29 10.79
N ALA A 236 55.79 9.60 10.89
CA ALA A 236 54.71 10.58 11.00
C ALA A 236 53.75 10.53 9.79
N ILE A 237 54.25 10.30 8.57
CA ILE A 237 53.42 10.11 7.36
C ILE A 237 52.57 8.84 7.48
N GLY A 238 53.15 7.72 7.93
CA GLY A 238 52.43 6.47 8.14
C GLY A 238 51.34 6.57 9.22
N ASP A 239 51.63 7.24 10.32
CA ASP A 239 50.67 7.49 11.41
C ASP A 239 49.51 8.38 10.94
N THR A 240 49.82 9.44 10.17
CA THR A 240 48.81 10.33 9.59
C THR A 240 47.89 9.58 8.61
N ALA A 241 48.46 8.71 7.77
CA ALA A 241 47.69 7.86 6.85
C ALA A 241 46.76 6.88 7.60
N ARG A 242 47.23 6.25 8.69
CA ARG A 242 46.41 5.38 9.54
C ARG A 242 45.29 6.15 10.26
N ALA A 243 45.58 7.32 10.79
CA ALA A 243 44.57 8.19 11.41
C ALA A 243 43.48 8.59 10.41
N ALA A 244 43.85 8.96 9.18
CA ALA A 244 42.91 9.30 8.11
C ALA A 244 42.00 8.12 7.71
N LEU A 245 42.54 6.89 7.66
CA LEU A 245 41.75 5.67 7.41
C LEU A 245 40.70 5.42 8.50
N THR A 246 41.08 5.60 9.77
CA THR A 246 40.16 5.43 10.90
C THR A 246 39.04 6.47 10.86
N GLU A 247 39.37 7.72 10.57
CA GLU A 247 38.36 8.80 10.54
C GLU A 247 37.38 8.65 9.36
N MET A 248 37.85 8.24 8.18
CA MET A 248 36.94 7.94 7.06
C MET A 248 36.01 6.76 7.34
N ARG A 249 36.51 5.69 7.97
CA ARG A 249 35.67 4.54 8.36
C ARG A 249 34.59 4.95 9.36
N ARG A 250 34.91 5.88 10.26
CA ARG A 250 33.97 6.45 11.24
C ARG A 250 32.86 7.25 10.54
N LEU A 251 33.22 8.15 9.62
CA LEU A 251 32.26 8.97 8.87
C LEU A 251 31.34 8.14 7.96
N LEU A 252 31.83 7.03 7.40
CA LEU A 252 31.01 6.14 6.57
C LEU A 252 30.14 5.17 7.37
N GLY A 253 30.49 4.90 8.63
CA GLY A 253 29.59 4.21 9.56
C GLY A 253 28.24 4.91 9.67
N VAL A 254 28.25 6.25 9.70
CA VAL A 254 27.07 7.12 9.79
C VAL A 254 26.23 7.09 8.50
N LEU A 255 26.85 7.16 7.32
CA LEU A 255 26.11 7.11 6.04
C LEU A 255 25.47 5.73 5.74
N ARG A 256 25.96 4.66 6.38
CA ARG A 256 25.42 3.30 6.25
C ARG A 256 24.19 3.08 7.14
N GLU A 257 23.96 3.97 8.11
CA GLU A 257 22.74 4.04 8.94
C GLU A 257 21.61 4.75 8.16
N ASP A 258 21.93 5.81 7.42
CA ASP A 258 20.96 6.59 6.62
C ASP A 258 20.45 5.81 5.39
N ALA A 259 21.33 5.07 4.70
CA ALA A 259 20.93 4.24 3.56
C ALA A 259 20.03 3.05 3.95
N ARG A 260 20.21 2.49 5.16
CA ARG A 260 19.32 1.43 5.68
C ARG A 260 18.00 1.96 6.24
N SER A 261 17.99 3.23 6.66
CA SER A 261 16.77 3.91 7.10
C SER A 261 15.85 4.29 5.93
N ALA A 262 16.37 4.33 4.70
CA ALA A 262 15.61 4.62 3.49
C ALA A 262 15.00 3.39 2.78
N GLU A 263 15.28 2.15 3.24
CA GLU A 263 14.74 0.91 2.65
C GLU A 263 13.66 0.23 3.51
N ALA A 264 13.25 0.83 4.62
CA ALA A 264 12.10 0.36 5.40
C ALA A 264 10.83 1.15 4.99
N PRO A 265 9.76 0.48 4.51
CA PRO A 265 8.48 1.13 4.28
C PRO A 265 7.93 1.65 5.61
N GLU A 266 7.47 2.90 5.57
CA GLU A 266 6.88 3.64 6.68
C GLU A 266 5.88 2.81 7.50
N ALA A 267 6.20 2.62 8.79
CA ALA A 267 5.21 2.36 9.83
C ALA A 267 5.73 2.86 11.18
N SER A 268 5.17 4.00 11.59
CA SER A 268 4.95 4.50 12.96
C SER A 268 6.16 4.68 13.89
N ASP A 269 6.51 5.95 14.09
CA ASP A 269 6.66 6.63 15.39
C ASP A 269 7.08 5.76 16.59
N ALA A 270 8.40 5.61 16.78
CA ALA A 270 9.03 5.41 18.08
C ALA A 270 10.51 5.80 17.93
N THR A 271 10.84 6.99 18.42
CA THR A 271 12.21 7.44 18.65
C THR A 271 12.91 6.49 19.61
N VAL A 272 13.75 5.61 19.08
CA VAL A 272 14.84 5.01 19.87
C VAL A 272 16.13 5.37 19.16
N ASP A 273 16.86 6.24 19.84
CA ASP A 273 18.22 6.70 19.60
C ASP A 273 19.12 5.57 19.10
N ARG A 274 19.72 5.74 17.91
CA ARG A 274 20.67 4.80 17.32
C ARG A 274 22.04 5.46 17.19
N SER A 275 22.84 5.33 18.24
CA SER A 275 24.31 5.42 18.27
C SER A 275 24.81 4.96 19.65
N PRO A 276 26.06 4.47 19.85
CA PRO A 276 27.07 3.94 18.93
C PRO A 276 27.33 2.42 19.19
N GLN A 277 28.21 1.81 18.41
CA GLN A 277 28.62 0.39 18.53
C GLN A 277 29.16 0.04 19.93
N PRO A 278 28.55 -0.93 20.65
CA PRO A 278 29.17 -1.52 21.83
C PRO A 278 29.65 -2.95 21.52
N GLY A 279 30.91 -3.26 21.85
CA GLY A 279 31.30 -4.66 22.12
C GLY A 279 30.74 -5.02 23.50
N LEU A 280 30.18 -6.22 23.70
CA LEU A 280 29.47 -6.53 24.96
C LEU A 280 30.38 -6.20 26.15
N ARG A 281 29.96 -5.21 26.93
CA ARG A 281 30.12 -5.31 28.37
C ARG A 281 28.77 -5.73 28.93
N LEU A 282 28.76 -6.65 29.88
CA LEU A 282 27.55 -7.17 30.54
C LEU A 282 26.61 -6.07 31.09
N GLY A 283 27.11 -4.85 31.29
CA GLY A 283 26.33 -3.67 31.65
C GLY A 283 25.38 -3.16 30.56
N GLU A 284 25.76 -3.27 29.28
CA GLU A 284 25.00 -2.72 28.15
C GLU A 284 23.83 -3.63 27.73
N LEU A 285 23.91 -4.92 28.06
CA LEU A 285 22.78 -5.84 27.92
C LEU A 285 21.65 -5.49 28.90
N ASN A 286 21.99 -5.03 30.12
CA ASN A 286 20.98 -4.55 31.06
C ASN A 286 20.31 -3.28 30.55
N GLU A 287 21.06 -2.32 30.01
CA GLU A 287 20.51 -1.10 29.41
C GLU A 287 19.58 -1.39 28.22
N LEU A 288 19.93 -2.36 27.38
CA LEU A 288 19.08 -2.81 26.27
C LEU A 288 17.78 -3.46 26.76
N LEU A 289 17.82 -4.19 27.87
CA LEU A 289 16.64 -4.80 28.48
C LEU A 289 15.79 -3.78 29.22
N ASP A 290 16.40 -2.77 29.86
CA ASP A 290 15.70 -1.63 30.48
C ASP A 290 14.93 -0.83 29.43
N GLY A 291 15.57 -0.50 28.30
CA GLY A 291 14.87 0.15 27.18
C GLY A 291 13.73 -0.70 26.59
N ALA A 292 13.85 -2.03 26.61
CA ALA A 292 12.78 -2.92 26.19
C ALA A 292 11.61 -2.95 27.20
N ARG A 293 11.88 -2.90 28.51
CA ARG A 293 10.85 -2.80 29.57
C ARG A 293 10.04 -1.52 29.44
N ASP A 294 10.71 -0.39 29.22
CA ASP A 294 10.08 0.92 29.11
C ASP A 294 9.24 1.07 27.84
N ALA A 295 9.69 0.50 26.72
CA ALA A 295 9.02 0.65 25.43
C ALA A 295 7.85 -0.31 25.19
N ALA A 296 7.83 -1.48 25.82
CA ALA A 296 6.81 -2.52 25.58
C ALA A 296 5.74 -2.61 26.68
N GLY A 297 5.96 -2.00 27.85
CA GLY A 297 5.08 -2.16 29.01
C GLY A 297 5.02 -3.59 29.54
N SER A 298 5.91 -4.48 29.10
CA SER A 298 5.94 -5.89 29.45
C SER A 298 7.14 -6.24 30.33
N SER A 299 7.00 -7.31 31.13
CA SER A 299 8.06 -7.78 32.00
C SER A 299 9.14 -8.52 31.20
N THR A 300 10.29 -7.88 30.98
CA THR A 300 11.48 -8.52 30.40
C THR A 300 12.40 -9.03 31.51
N ARG A 301 12.64 -10.34 31.56
CA ARG A 301 13.48 -10.99 32.57
C ARG A 301 14.81 -11.45 31.95
N LEU A 302 15.91 -11.19 32.65
CA LEU A 302 17.22 -11.74 32.33
C LEU A 302 17.56 -12.88 33.29
N VAL A 303 18.01 -14.01 32.76
CA VAL A 303 18.54 -15.14 33.54
C VAL A 303 19.95 -15.43 33.06
N LEU A 304 20.93 -15.29 33.95
CA LEU A 304 22.31 -15.67 33.71
C LEU A 304 22.57 -17.02 34.40
N ARG A 305 23.05 -18.01 33.64
CA ARG A 305 23.48 -19.30 34.18
C ARG A 305 24.94 -19.57 33.83
N GLY A 306 25.68 -20.15 34.77
CA GLY A 306 27.12 -20.32 34.65
C GLY A 306 27.90 -19.09 35.11
N ALA A 307 29.23 -19.20 35.14
CA ALA A 307 30.11 -18.07 35.42
C ALA A 307 30.34 -17.29 34.12
N PRO A 308 30.18 -15.96 34.10
CA PRO A 308 30.49 -15.17 32.91
C PRO A 308 31.96 -15.36 32.48
N VAL A 309 32.15 -15.75 31.23
CA VAL A 309 33.48 -15.92 30.62
C VAL A 309 33.69 -14.80 29.60
N THR A 310 34.93 -14.32 29.44
CA THR A 310 35.30 -13.38 28.38
C THR A 310 35.18 -14.06 27.02
N LEU A 311 34.35 -13.52 26.14
CA LEU A 311 34.09 -14.06 24.81
C LEU A 311 34.93 -13.31 23.77
N ASP A 312 35.04 -13.88 22.56
CA ASP A 312 35.62 -13.16 21.43
C ASP A 312 34.72 -11.95 21.08
N PRO A 313 35.29 -10.75 20.80
CA PRO A 313 34.50 -9.55 20.50
C PRO A 313 33.49 -9.74 19.34
N GLY A 314 33.79 -10.60 18.38
CA GLY A 314 32.88 -10.96 17.30
C GLY A 314 31.69 -11.78 17.79
N VAL A 315 31.93 -12.77 18.67
CA VAL A 315 30.89 -13.58 19.31
C VAL A 315 29.97 -12.72 20.17
N GLU A 316 30.58 -11.80 20.91
CA GLU A 316 29.85 -10.81 21.69
C GLU A 316 28.90 -10.00 20.80
N LEU A 317 29.44 -9.32 19.79
CA LEU A 317 28.62 -8.50 18.89
C LEU A 317 27.49 -9.31 18.22
N ALA A 318 27.77 -10.56 17.84
CA ALA A 318 26.76 -11.46 17.29
C ALA A 318 25.64 -11.73 18.32
N ALA A 319 25.99 -12.08 19.56
CA ALA A 319 25.03 -12.31 20.65
C ALA A 319 24.15 -11.08 20.91
N TYR A 320 24.76 -9.89 21.03
CA TYR A 320 24.04 -8.63 21.24
C TYR A 320 23.01 -8.36 20.14
N ARG A 321 23.41 -8.50 18.87
CA ARG A 321 22.53 -8.26 17.72
C ARG A 321 21.45 -9.31 17.56
N ILE A 322 21.67 -10.53 18.05
CA ILE A 322 20.63 -11.56 18.10
C ILE A 322 19.59 -11.20 19.18
N VAL A 323 20.02 -10.81 20.39
CA VAL A 323 19.10 -10.36 21.45
C VAL A 323 18.28 -9.15 21.00
N GLN A 324 18.93 -8.13 20.44
CA GLN A 324 18.27 -6.90 19.99
C GLN A 324 17.15 -7.17 18.97
N GLU A 325 17.46 -7.98 17.95
CA GLU A 325 16.51 -8.32 16.91
C GLU A 325 15.39 -9.21 17.46
N ALA A 326 15.70 -10.15 18.37
CA ALA A 326 14.72 -11.00 19.02
C ALA A 326 13.72 -10.20 19.89
N LEU A 327 14.20 -9.24 20.68
CA LEU A 327 13.33 -8.34 21.47
C LEU A 327 12.47 -7.43 20.57
N THR A 328 13.04 -6.96 19.46
CA THR A 328 12.29 -6.16 18.47
C THR A 328 11.17 -6.99 17.84
N ASN A 329 11.46 -8.24 17.50
CA ASN A 329 10.48 -9.19 16.97
C ASN A 329 9.38 -9.50 17.99
N ALA A 330 9.74 -9.74 19.25
CA ALA A 330 8.78 -9.95 20.33
C ALA A 330 7.84 -8.73 20.49
N ARG A 331 8.38 -7.51 20.51
CA ARG A 331 7.55 -6.28 20.57
C ARG A 331 6.60 -6.14 19.39
N ARG A 332 7.06 -6.49 18.17
CA ARG A 332 6.25 -6.37 16.95
C ARG A 332 5.17 -7.45 16.82
N HIS A 333 5.50 -8.68 17.21
CA HIS A 333 4.66 -9.85 16.92
C HIS A 333 3.90 -10.37 18.15
N ALA A 334 4.30 -9.97 19.35
CA ALA A 334 3.68 -10.33 20.62
C ALA A 334 3.61 -9.09 21.55
N PRO A 335 2.92 -8.00 21.14
CA PRO A 335 2.84 -6.79 21.95
C PRO A 335 2.21 -7.09 23.32
N GLY A 336 2.88 -6.66 24.39
CA GLY A 336 2.47 -6.90 25.78
C GLY A 336 2.85 -8.27 26.37
N ALA A 337 3.46 -9.16 25.59
CA ALA A 337 3.96 -10.45 26.08
C ALA A 337 5.22 -10.26 26.95
N ALA A 338 5.32 -11.08 28.01
CA ALA A 338 6.54 -11.19 28.80
C ALA A 338 7.63 -11.89 27.98
N VAL A 339 8.86 -11.41 28.12
CA VAL A 339 10.01 -11.95 27.37
C VAL A 339 11.10 -12.38 28.37
N ASP A 340 11.49 -13.64 28.29
CA ASP A 340 12.59 -14.22 29.04
C ASP A 340 13.83 -14.29 28.13
N VAL A 341 14.93 -13.68 28.58
CA VAL A 341 16.25 -13.76 27.96
C VAL A 341 17.15 -14.56 28.88
N GLU A 342 17.61 -15.73 28.43
CA GLU A 342 18.54 -16.58 29.17
C GLU A 342 19.90 -16.64 28.44
N LEU A 343 20.99 -16.39 29.19
CA LEU A 343 22.36 -16.62 28.71
C LEU A 343 23.00 -17.69 29.58
N HIS A 344 23.40 -18.79 28.96
CA HIS A 344 24.09 -19.90 29.61
C HIS A 344 25.54 -19.93 29.13
N TYR A 345 26.46 -19.65 30.04
CA TYR A 345 27.90 -19.79 29.82
C TYR A 345 28.30 -21.24 30.10
N GLY A 346 28.59 -21.99 29.03
CA GLY A 346 29.22 -23.30 29.09
C GLY A 346 30.75 -23.19 29.06
N GLU A 347 31.43 -24.34 29.07
CA GLU A 347 32.90 -24.39 29.00
C GLU A 347 33.43 -23.97 27.62
N ASP A 348 32.72 -24.36 26.55
CA ASP A 348 33.12 -24.14 25.15
C ASP A 348 32.06 -23.40 24.31
N ASP A 349 30.91 -23.06 24.89
CA ASP A 349 29.80 -22.41 24.19
C ASP A 349 29.06 -21.36 25.05
N LEU A 350 28.55 -20.33 24.38
CA LEU A 350 27.50 -19.46 24.90
C LEU A 350 26.18 -19.87 24.27
N ARG A 351 25.22 -20.29 25.10
CA ARG A 351 23.84 -20.52 24.64
C ARG A 351 22.97 -19.34 25.03
N LEU A 352 22.31 -18.76 24.04
CA LEU A 352 21.39 -17.65 24.19
C LEU A 352 19.98 -18.13 23.86
N LEU A 353 19.04 -17.91 24.77
CA LEU A 353 17.62 -18.19 24.57
C LEU A 353 16.82 -16.91 24.77
N VAL A 354 15.95 -16.59 23.82
CA VAL A 354 14.97 -15.51 23.94
C VAL A 354 13.59 -16.08 23.68
N ARG A 355 12.72 -16.03 24.69
CA ARG A 355 11.37 -16.60 24.65
C ARG A 355 10.34 -15.54 24.99
N ASP A 356 9.32 -15.38 24.16
CA ASP A 356 8.10 -14.67 24.54
C ASP A 356 6.97 -15.64 24.90
N ASN A 357 5.97 -15.17 25.64
CA ASN A 357 4.74 -15.91 25.95
C ASN A 357 3.52 -15.41 25.16
N GLY A 358 3.74 -14.80 23.99
CA GLY A 358 2.68 -14.36 23.08
C GLY A 358 1.89 -15.52 22.46
N PRO A 359 0.95 -15.23 21.55
CA PRO A 359 0.07 -16.26 20.97
C PRO A 359 0.84 -17.37 20.22
N GLY A 360 2.11 -17.14 19.84
CA GLY A 360 2.91 -18.07 19.04
C GLY A 360 2.34 -18.23 17.63
N THR A 361 3.19 -18.50 16.64
CA THR A 361 2.71 -18.83 15.30
C THR A 361 2.17 -20.28 15.33
N THR A 362 0.87 -20.46 15.58
CA THR A 362 0.21 -21.78 15.44
C THR A 362 0.15 -22.16 13.97
N THR A 363 1.20 -22.83 13.46
CA THR A 363 1.15 -23.53 12.18
C THR A 363 0.90 -25.01 12.42
N THR A 364 -0.34 -25.36 12.76
CA THR A 364 -0.90 -26.69 12.47
C THR A 364 -1.68 -26.57 11.17
N GLY A 365 -1.04 -26.88 10.04
CA GLY A 365 -1.69 -26.87 8.73
C GLY A 365 -0.67 -26.90 7.60
N THR A 366 -0.62 -28.02 6.91
CA THR A 366 0.24 -28.30 5.75
C THR A 366 0.06 -27.32 4.59
N ALA A 367 1.22 -26.87 4.07
CA ALA A 367 1.52 -26.40 2.71
C ALA A 367 0.91 -25.09 2.15
N ALA A 368 1.84 -24.26 1.65
CA ALA A 368 1.70 -23.23 0.63
C ALA A 368 0.92 -21.95 0.98
N GLY A 369 1.52 -21.13 1.85
CA GLY A 369 1.28 -19.69 1.92
C GLY A 369 2.61 -18.96 2.02
N GLN A 370 3.08 -18.37 0.92
CA GLN A 370 4.24 -17.48 0.88
C GLN A 370 3.93 -16.18 1.65
N GLY A 371 4.00 -16.25 2.99
CA GLY A 371 4.04 -15.09 3.86
C GLY A 371 5.51 -14.70 4.05
N VAL A 372 5.89 -13.54 3.52
CA VAL A 372 7.18 -12.84 3.65
C VAL A 372 8.04 -13.39 4.80
N ALA A 373 9.03 -14.22 4.45
CA ALA A 373 10.06 -14.62 5.38
C ALA A 373 10.83 -13.35 5.81
N GLY A 374 10.51 -12.84 7.01
CA GLY A 374 11.06 -11.61 7.53
C GLY A 374 12.59 -11.67 7.55
N HIS A 375 13.24 -10.65 6.95
CA HIS A 375 14.69 -10.53 6.86
C HIS A 375 15.40 -10.61 8.22
N GLY A 376 14.70 -10.34 9.33
CA GLY A 376 15.23 -10.43 10.69
C GLY A 376 15.71 -11.83 11.08
N LEU A 377 14.95 -12.89 10.80
CA LEU A 377 15.34 -14.27 11.12
C LEU A 377 16.52 -14.76 10.28
N ALA A 378 16.55 -14.39 9.00
CA ALA A 378 17.67 -14.71 8.11
C ALA A 378 18.95 -14.00 8.57
N GLY A 379 18.87 -12.70 8.87
CA GLY A 379 20.02 -11.94 9.37
C GLY A 379 20.53 -12.44 10.72
N MET A 380 19.65 -12.90 11.62
CA MET A 380 20.08 -13.52 12.88
C MET A 380 20.86 -14.83 12.64
N ARG A 381 20.42 -15.68 11.70
CA ARG A 381 21.16 -16.91 11.34
C ARG A 381 22.51 -16.62 10.70
N GLU A 382 22.58 -15.65 9.79
CA GLU A 382 23.83 -15.24 9.15
C GLU A 382 24.85 -14.72 10.18
N ARG A 383 24.39 -13.94 11.18
CA ARG A 383 25.25 -13.43 12.25
C ARG A 383 25.78 -14.54 13.16
N ALA A 384 24.96 -15.53 13.52
CA ALA A 384 25.42 -16.70 14.28
C ALA A 384 26.45 -17.50 13.47
N ALA A 385 26.17 -17.76 12.19
CA ALA A 385 27.08 -18.50 11.30
C ALA A 385 28.41 -17.77 11.07
N ALA A 386 28.42 -16.43 11.02
CA ALA A 386 29.61 -15.63 10.81
C ALA A 386 30.67 -15.79 11.93
N VAL A 387 30.24 -16.19 13.13
CA VAL A 387 31.12 -16.47 14.27
C VAL A 387 31.29 -17.97 14.54
N GLY A 388 30.83 -18.83 13.62
CA GLY A 388 30.89 -20.28 13.77
C GLY A 388 29.83 -20.88 14.70
N GLY A 389 28.77 -20.14 15.00
CA GLY A 389 27.63 -20.60 15.78
C GLY A 389 26.42 -21.02 14.94
N GLU A 390 25.40 -21.53 15.62
CA GLU A 390 24.11 -21.92 15.03
C GLU A 390 22.94 -21.16 15.66
N LEU A 391 21.85 -20.97 14.91
CA LEU A 391 20.62 -20.36 15.41
C LEU A 391 19.38 -21.10 14.94
N ARG A 392 18.49 -21.41 15.88
CA ARG A 392 17.18 -22.02 15.69
C ARG A 392 16.10 -21.06 16.18
N ALA A 393 14.99 -20.99 15.44
CA ALA A 393 13.87 -20.14 15.80
C ALA A 393 12.56 -20.81 15.42
N GLY A 394 11.56 -20.77 16.29
CA GLY A 394 10.27 -21.40 16.07
C GLY A 394 9.26 -21.18 17.19
N ALA A 395 8.06 -21.75 17.05
CA ALA A 395 7.04 -21.70 18.10
C ALA A 395 7.51 -22.46 19.35
N ALA A 396 7.33 -21.88 20.53
CA ALA A 396 7.74 -22.46 21.80
C ALA A 396 6.73 -23.51 22.29
N THR A 397 7.22 -24.56 22.95
CA THR A 397 6.40 -25.57 23.63
C THR A 397 5.62 -24.91 24.78
N GLY A 398 4.29 -24.84 24.63
CA GLY A 398 3.39 -24.19 25.59
C GLY A 398 2.93 -22.78 25.20
N GLY A 399 3.19 -22.32 23.97
CA GLY A 399 2.81 -21.00 23.47
C GLY A 399 4.00 -20.04 23.43
N GLY A 400 3.91 -19.06 22.51
CA GLY A 400 4.96 -18.07 22.24
C GLY A 400 5.95 -18.46 21.15
N PHE A 401 7.01 -17.66 21.01
CA PHE A 401 8.10 -17.89 20.06
C PHE A 401 9.44 -18.00 20.81
N LEU A 402 10.33 -18.87 20.32
CA LEU A 402 11.65 -19.13 20.88
C LEU A 402 12.72 -18.87 19.82
N VAL A 403 13.73 -18.09 20.19
CA VAL A 403 15.00 -17.95 19.47
C VAL A 403 16.09 -18.56 20.34
N GLU A 404 16.81 -19.55 19.80
CA GLU A 404 17.91 -20.24 20.46
C GLU A 404 19.16 -20.11 19.60
N ALA A 405 20.24 -19.58 20.15
CA ALA A 405 21.53 -19.46 19.49
C ALA A 405 22.62 -20.15 20.31
N GLN A 406 23.48 -20.92 19.65
CA GLN A 406 24.66 -21.54 20.23
C GLN A 406 25.89 -20.94 19.57
N LEU A 407 26.69 -20.21 20.33
CA LEU A 407 27.88 -19.50 19.86
C LEU A 407 29.13 -20.09 20.53
N PRO A 408 30.31 -20.06 19.89
CA PRO A 408 31.53 -20.59 20.51
C PRO A 408 31.99 -19.73 21.70
N GLY A 409 32.31 -20.40 22.80
CA GLY A 409 32.66 -19.79 24.10
C GLY A 409 34.15 -19.57 24.32
N LYS A 410 35.03 -20.15 23.49
CA LYS A 410 36.48 -20.06 23.65
C LYS A 410 37.20 -20.10 22.30
N ASN A 411 38.07 -19.12 22.03
CA ASN A 411 39.12 -19.27 21.03
C ASN A 411 40.46 -18.99 21.70
N GLU A 412 41.02 -20.01 22.36
CA GLU A 412 42.46 -20.09 22.57
C GLU A 412 43.07 -20.69 21.30
N ARG A 413 43.61 -19.83 20.44
CA ARG A 413 44.77 -20.19 19.62
C ARG A 413 45.81 -19.10 19.76
N ALA A 414 46.77 -19.39 20.63
CA ALA A 414 48.13 -18.86 20.61
C ALA A 414 48.82 -19.17 19.27
#